data_AF-A0A2N0NHL9-F1
#
_entry.id   AF-A0A2N0NHL9-F1
#
_cell.length_a   1.000
_cell.length_b   1.000
_cell.length_c   1.000
_cell.angle_alpha   90.00
_cell.angle_beta   90.00
_cell.angle_gamma   90.00
#
_symmetry.space_group_name_H-M   'P 1'
#
loop_
_entity.id
_entity.type
_entity.pdbx_description
1 polymer ?
#
loop_
_entity_poly.entity_id
_entity_poly.type
_entity_poly.pdbx_seq_one_letter_code
_entity_poly.pdbx_strand_id
1 'polypeptide(L)'
;MSLLSNNTLCKKFECGTCGKIYKRHSGLENHILKVKEANTMRPTVYDLPEKAIEETRQALVYHIKEKLKKNSRHVGGVRIMVSCTESQFFGVFKGYIHDYYPKTGNYKCIFKATTNICFIIPTITKSE
;
A
#
# COMPACT_ATOMS: atom_id res chain seq x y z
N MET A 1 -21.29 -23.43 -40.96
CA MET A 1 -22.17 -23.03 -39.85
C MET A 1 -21.33 -22.37 -38.78
N SER A 2 -21.60 -21.10 -38.52
CA SER A 2 -20.95 -20.26 -37.52
C SER A 2 -21.31 -20.69 -36.10
N LEU A 3 -20.33 -20.79 -35.20
CA LEU A 3 -20.58 -20.60 -33.77
C LEU A 3 -19.83 -19.37 -33.28
N LEU A 4 -20.65 -18.43 -32.82
CA LEU A 4 -20.32 -17.06 -32.49
C LEU A 4 -19.23 -16.97 -31.43
N SER A 5 -18.29 -16.06 -31.71
CA SER A 5 -17.45 -15.37 -30.74
C SER A 5 -18.34 -14.70 -29.67
N ASN A 6 -18.56 -15.37 -28.55
CA ASN A 6 -19.00 -14.73 -27.31
C ASN A 6 -17.79 -14.13 -26.61
N ASN A 7 -17.11 -13.19 -27.28
CA ASN A 7 -16.24 -12.24 -26.61
C ASN A 7 -17.14 -11.22 -25.90
N THR A 8 -17.80 -11.65 -24.83
CA THR A 8 -18.34 -10.72 -23.84
C THR A 8 -17.15 -9.90 -23.41
N LEU A 9 -17.11 -8.62 -23.80
CA LEU A 9 -16.15 -7.64 -23.32
C LEU A 9 -16.32 -7.59 -21.80
N CYS A 10 -15.60 -8.46 -21.09
CA CYS A 10 -15.76 -8.64 -19.67
C CYS A 10 -15.22 -7.36 -19.06
N LYS A 11 -16.10 -6.40 -18.76
CA LYS A 11 -15.73 -5.11 -18.21
C LYS A 11 -14.87 -5.39 -16.98
N LYS A 12 -13.59 -5.05 -17.10
CA LYS A 12 -12.61 -5.16 -16.02
C LYS A 12 -12.74 -3.89 -15.19
N PHE A 13 -13.00 -4.06 -13.89
CA PHE A 13 -13.14 -2.94 -12.96
C PHE A 13 -11.82 -2.77 -12.22
N GLU A 14 -11.21 -1.58 -12.29
CA GLU A 14 -9.87 -1.34 -11.74
C GLU A 14 -9.93 -0.38 -10.55
N CYS A 15 -9.16 -0.67 -9.49
CA CYS A 15 -8.93 0.29 -8.42
C CYS A 15 -7.93 1.36 -8.87
N GLY A 16 -8.31 2.64 -8.81
CA GLY A 16 -7.42 3.75 -9.18
C GLY A 16 -6.15 3.87 -8.33
N THR A 17 -6.18 3.42 -7.07
CA THR A 17 -5.04 3.54 -6.14
C THR A 17 -3.98 2.45 -6.36
N CYS A 18 -4.39 1.20 -6.56
CA CYS A 18 -3.46 0.06 -6.67
C CYS A 18 -3.44 -0.64 -8.02
N GLY A 19 -4.34 -0.31 -8.94
CA GLY A 19 -4.46 -0.96 -10.24
C GLY A 19 -5.00 -2.39 -10.19
N LYS A 20 -5.51 -2.84 -9.04
CA LYS A 20 -6.07 -4.19 -8.93
C LYS A 20 -7.35 -4.31 -9.76
N ILE A 21 -7.39 -5.34 -10.61
CA ILE A 21 -8.50 -5.61 -11.52
C ILE A 21 -9.46 -6.63 -10.89
N TYR A 22 -10.75 -6.32 -11.00
CA TYR A 22 -11.86 -7.14 -10.52
C TYR A 22 -12.74 -7.56 -11.69
N LYS A 23 -13.23 -8.80 -11.63
CA LYS A 23 -14.18 -9.36 -12.61
C LYS A 23 -15.59 -8.78 -12.46
N ARG A 24 -15.92 -8.21 -11.29
CA ARG A 24 -17.26 -7.71 -10.94
C ARG A 24 -17.14 -6.36 -10.23
N HIS A 25 -18.12 -5.48 -10.45
CA HIS A 25 -18.21 -4.17 -9.80
C HIS A 25 -18.26 -4.29 -8.27
N SER A 26 -19.09 -5.20 -7.75
CA SER A 26 -19.19 -5.45 -6.30
C SER A 26 -17.87 -5.86 -5.65
N GLY A 27 -16.98 -6.52 -6.41
CA GLY A 27 -15.63 -6.83 -5.94
C GLY A 27 -14.77 -5.58 -5.75
N LEU A 28 -14.90 -4.61 -6.66
CA LEU A 28 -14.23 -3.31 -6.57
C LEU A 28 -14.83 -2.47 -5.44
N GLU A 29 -16.15 -2.41 -5.29
CA GLU A 29 -16.81 -1.67 -4.21
C GLU A 29 -16.38 -2.17 -2.83
N ASN A 30 -16.45 -3.49 -2.60
CA ASN A 30 -16.00 -4.10 -1.34
C ASN A 30 -14.53 -3.81 -1.06
N HIS A 31 -13.70 -3.76 -2.10
CA HIS A 31 -12.30 -3.40 -1.96
C HIS A 31 -12.13 -1.93 -1.54
N ILE A 32 -12.86 -1.01 -2.17
CA ILE A 32 -12.82 0.42 -1.83
C ILE A 32 -13.30 0.64 -0.40
N LEU A 33 -14.35 -0.07 0.05
CA LEU A 33 -14.83 0.00 1.43
C LEU A 33 -13.75 -0.43 2.43
N LYS A 34 -13.08 -1.56 2.18
CA LYS A 34 -11.97 -2.02 3.03
C LYS A 34 -10.80 -1.03 3.07
N VAL A 35 -10.45 -0.44 1.92
CA VAL A 35 -9.43 0.63 1.86
C VAL A 35 -9.88 1.82 2.70
N LYS A 36 -11.13 2.27 2.58
CA LYS A 36 -11.66 3.37 3.40
C LYS A 36 -11.57 3.06 4.89
N GLU A 37 -12.01 1.88 5.31
CA GLU A 37 -11.92 1.41 6.70
C GLU A 37 -10.47 1.40 7.20
N ALA A 38 -9.54 0.88 6.39
CA ALA A 38 -8.12 0.81 6.77
C ALA A 38 -7.44 2.19 6.89
N ASN A 39 -8.02 3.23 6.29
CA ASN A 39 -7.56 4.62 6.39
C ASN A 39 -8.36 5.46 7.40
N THR A 40 -9.23 4.83 8.19
CA THR A 40 -9.82 5.48 9.36
C THR A 40 -8.79 5.57 10.48
N MET A 41 -8.79 6.71 11.18
CA MET A 41 -7.85 6.94 12.28
C MET A 41 -8.16 5.98 13.43
N ARG A 42 -7.12 5.28 13.89
CA ARG A 42 -7.24 4.29 14.97
C ARG A 42 -6.88 4.94 16.30
N PRO A 43 -7.39 4.46 17.45
CA PRO A 43 -7.08 5.06 18.76
C PRO A 43 -5.59 5.09 19.12
N THR A 44 -4.78 4.21 18.52
CA THR A 44 -3.33 4.15 18.72
C THR A 44 -2.55 5.16 17.86
N VAL A 45 -3.23 5.79 16.90
CA VAL A 45 -2.68 6.80 15.99
C VAL A 45 -3.12 8.17 16.47
N TYR A 46 -2.18 9.11 16.53
CA TYR A 46 -2.43 10.51 16.87
C TYR A 46 -2.01 11.41 15.71
N ASP A 47 -2.63 12.59 15.64
CA ASP A 47 -2.29 13.56 14.61
C ASP A 47 -0.87 14.10 14.83
N LEU A 48 -0.10 14.09 13.76
CA LEU A 48 1.24 14.65 13.72
C LEU A 48 1.22 15.99 12.97
N PRO A 49 2.08 16.95 13.35
CA PRO A 49 2.31 18.13 12.54
C PRO A 49 2.78 17.73 11.13
N GLU A 50 2.33 18.45 10.10
CA GLU A 50 2.69 18.19 8.70
C GLU A 50 4.21 18.09 8.49
N LYS A 51 4.97 18.91 9.22
CA LYS A 51 6.44 18.89 9.20
C LYS A 51 7.02 17.51 9.58
N ALA A 52 6.49 16.88 10.62
CA ALA A 52 6.95 15.56 11.07
C ALA A 52 6.59 14.45 10.07
N ILE A 53 5.44 14.59 9.39
CA ILE A 53 5.03 13.69 8.31
C ILE A 53 5.99 13.82 7.12
N GLU A 54 6.34 15.04 6.74
CA GLU A 54 7.27 15.31 5.64
C GLU A 54 8.70 14.80 5.95
N GLU A 55 9.21 15.03 7.16
CA GLU A 55 10.50 14.48 7.60
C GLU A 55 10.51 12.94 7.51
N THR A 56 9.41 12.29 7.93
CA THR A 56 9.25 10.83 7.82
C THR A 56 9.23 10.39 6.35
N ARG A 57 8.51 11.11 5.49
CA ARG A 57 8.43 10.84 4.04
C ARG A 57 9.82 10.93 3.39
N GLN A 58 10.61 11.94 3.74
CA GLN A 58 11.96 12.11 3.22
C GLN A 58 12.91 11.00 3.68
N ALA A 59 12.83 10.61 4.96
CA ALA A 59 13.59 9.47 5.48
C ALA A 59 13.24 8.17 4.75
N LEU A 60 11.95 7.90 4.52
CA LEU A 60 11.49 6.74 3.74
C LEU A 60 12.07 6.75 2.31
N VAL A 61 11.98 7.88 1.61
CA VAL A 61 12.51 8.03 0.23
C VAL A 61 14.02 7.81 0.21
N TYR A 62 14.75 8.36 1.18
CA TYR A 62 16.19 8.15 1.31
C TYR A 62 16.52 6.66 1.49
N HIS A 63 15.86 5.97 2.43
CA HIS A 63 16.08 4.54 2.68
C HIS A 63 15.71 3.67 1.47
N ILE A 64 14.63 4.00 0.76
CA ILE A 64 14.25 3.32 -0.49
C ILE A 64 15.35 3.48 -1.54
N LYS A 65 15.79 4.72 -1.79
CA LYS A 65 16.84 5.01 -2.78
C LYS A 65 18.14 4.29 -2.44
N GLU A 66 18.56 4.33 -1.18
CA GLU A 66 19.79 3.66 -0.73
C GLU A 66 19.71 2.14 -0.88
N LYS A 67 18.57 1.53 -0.55
CA LYS A 67 18.38 0.08 -0.73
C LYS A 67 18.27 -0.32 -2.20
N LEU A 68 17.66 0.49 -3.06
CA LEU A 68 17.56 0.17 -4.49
C LEU A 68 18.90 0.33 -5.21
N LYS A 69 19.69 1.36 -4.89
CA LYS A 69 21.03 1.59 -5.47
C LYS A 69 21.98 0.42 -5.23
N LYS A 70 21.97 -0.17 -4.03
CA LYS A 70 22.86 -1.29 -3.67
C LYS A 70 22.46 -2.63 -4.31
N ASN A 71 21.27 -2.72 -4.90
CA ASN A 71 20.60 -3.98 -5.26
C ASN A 71 20.21 -4.08 -6.75
N SER A 72 21.07 -3.58 -7.64
CA SER A 72 20.83 -3.54 -9.11
C SER A 72 20.66 -4.90 -9.80
N ARG A 73 20.72 -6.02 -9.06
CA ARG A 73 20.49 -7.39 -9.55
C ARG A 73 19.26 -8.09 -8.93
N HIS A 74 18.42 -7.38 -8.18
CA HIS A 74 17.33 -8.03 -7.45
C HIS A 74 16.16 -8.42 -8.38
N VAL A 75 16.15 -9.69 -8.78
CA VAL A 75 14.98 -10.37 -9.36
C VAL A 75 14.06 -10.78 -8.20
N GLY A 76 13.22 -9.87 -7.72
CA GLY A 76 12.27 -10.14 -6.64
C GLY A 76 11.78 -8.90 -5.89
N GLY A 77 10.80 -9.09 -5.00
CA GLY A 77 10.29 -8.02 -4.12
C GLY A 77 11.33 -7.61 -3.07
N VAL A 78 11.63 -6.31 -2.98
CA VAL A 78 12.58 -5.76 -2.00
C VAL A 78 11.85 -5.43 -0.70
N ARG A 79 12.33 -5.96 0.44
CA ARG A 79 11.83 -5.57 1.76
C ARG A 79 12.67 -4.44 2.34
N ILE A 80 11.99 -3.36 2.72
CA ILE A 80 12.58 -2.17 3.32
C ILE A 80 12.09 -2.09 4.77
N MET A 81 13.04 -1.97 5.70
CA MET A 81 12.75 -1.76 7.12
C MET A 81 13.11 -0.31 7.43
N VAL A 82 12.17 0.41 8.03
CA VAL A 82 12.35 1.80 8.47
C VAL A 82 11.81 1.88 9.89
N SER A 83 12.58 2.49 10.77
CA SER A 83 12.17 2.77 12.14
C SER A 83 11.26 3.99 12.12
N CYS A 84 9.97 3.78 12.32
CA CYS A 84 8.98 4.85 12.49
C CYS A 84 7.86 4.38 13.42
N THR A 85 7.18 5.32 14.07
CA THR A 85 5.99 5.05 14.88
C THR A 85 4.78 4.73 14.01
N GLU A 86 3.73 4.14 14.59
CA GLU A 86 2.47 3.89 13.89
C GLU A 86 1.86 5.19 13.35
N SER A 87 1.90 6.28 14.12
CA SER A 87 1.40 7.59 13.70
C SER A 87 2.19 8.18 12.54
N GLN A 88 3.53 8.04 12.54
CA GLN A 88 4.37 8.48 11.42
C GLN A 88 4.05 7.70 10.14
N PHE A 89 3.94 6.37 10.24
CA PHE A 89 3.56 5.54 9.11
C PHE A 89 2.17 5.92 8.58
N PHE A 90 1.18 6.00 9.47
CA PHE A 90 -0.19 6.33 9.11
C PHE A 90 -0.27 7.71 8.47
N GLY A 91 0.40 8.73 9.03
CA GLY A 91 0.45 10.08 8.46
C GLY A 91 1.00 10.12 7.04
N VAL A 92 2.05 9.36 6.74
CA VAL A 92 2.63 9.31 5.39
C VAL A 92 1.73 8.57 4.39
N PHE A 93 1.10 7.47 4.82
CA PHE A 93 0.38 6.55 3.93
C PHE A 93 -1.14 6.66 3.99
N LYS A 94 -1.70 7.58 4.78
CA LYS A 94 -3.14 7.83 4.86
C LYS A 94 -3.70 8.08 3.46
N GLY A 95 -4.78 7.39 3.14
CA GLY A 95 -5.41 7.33 1.81
C GLY A 95 -4.89 6.20 0.91
N TYR A 96 -3.77 5.55 1.26
CA TYR A 96 -3.12 4.49 0.47
C TYR A 96 -3.04 3.14 1.19
N ILE A 97 -3.53 3.05 2.43
CA ILE A 97 -3.56 1.81 3.21
C ILE A 97 -4.65 0.88 2.65
N HIS A 98 -4.30 -0.36 2.36
CA HIS A 98 -5.20 -1.36 1.80
C HIS A 98 -5.75 -2.33 2.83
N ASP A 99 -4.96 -2.60 3.85
CA ASP A 99 -5.29 -3.54 4.90
C ASP A 99 -4.48 -3.21 6.15
N TYR A 100 -5.02 -3.59 7.29
CA TYR A 100 -4.35 -3.51 8.58
C TYR A 100 -4.59 -4.83 9.32
N TYR A 101 -3.52 -5.43 9.83
CA TYR A 101 -3.54 -6.71 10.54
C TYR A 101 -3.40 -6.47 12.05
N PRO A 102 -4.49 -6.46 12.83
CA PRO A 102 -4.46 -6.05 14.23
C PRO A 102 -3.59 -6.92 15.12
N LYS A 103 -3.54 -8.22 14.82
CA LYS A 103 -2.75 -9.19 15.59
C LYS A 103 -1.25 -8.92 15.52
N THR A 104 -0.77 -8.36 14.41
CA THR A 104 0.66 -8.14 14.17
C THR A 104 1.03 -6.66 14.12
N GLY A 105 0.05 -5.75 14.16
CA GLY A 105 0.28 -4.31 13.96
C GLY A 105 0.75 -3.94 12.54
N ASN A 106 0.55 -4.82 11.55
CA ASN A 106 1.12 -4.64 10.22
C ASN A 106 0.14 -3.91 9.30
N TYR A 107 0.66 -2.94 8.56
CA TYR A 107 -0.06 -2.26 7.50
C TYR A 107 0.32 -2.84 6.15
N LYS A 108 -0.65 -2.86 5.22
CA LYS A 108 -0.43 -3.24 3.84
C LYS A 108 -0.76 -2.08 2.94
N CYS A 109 0.22 -1.61 2.17
CA CYS A 109 0.03 -0.65 1.10
C CYS A 109 0.40 -1.31 -0.23
N ILE A 110 -0.37 -1.02 -1.28
CA ILE A 110 -0.10 -1.51 -2.64
C ILE A 110 -0.08 -0.30 -3.56
N PHE A 111 1.02 -0.13 -4.26
CA PHE A 111 1.22 0.94 -5.23
C PHE A 111 1.38 0.36 -6.62
N LYS A 112 0.74 0.98 -7.61
CA LYS A 112 0.93 0.64 -9.02
C LYS A 112 2.22 1.29 -9.53
N ALA A 113 3.31 0.53 -9.57
CA ALA A 113 4.49 0.89 -10.35
C ALA A 113 4.42 0.18 -11.71
N THR A 114 4.99 0.78 -12.75
CA THR A 114 5.14 0.15 -14.09
C THR A 114 5.91 -1.18 -14.04
N THR A 115 6.62 -1.45 -12.94
CA THR A 115 7.30 -2.72 -12.67
C THR A 115 7.19 -3.08 -11.18
N ASN A 116 6.38 -4.09 -10.86
CA ASN A 116 6.31 -4.87 -9.61
C ASN A 116 6.01 -4.15 -8.26
N ILE A 117 5.24 -4.88 -7.46
CA ILE A 117 4.59 -4.46 -6.22
C ILE A 117 5.62 -4.19 -5.12
N CYS A 118 5.65 -2.98 -4.57
CA CYS A 118 6.42 -2.66 -3.38
C CYS A 118 5.55 -2.92 -2.14
N PHE A 119 5.83 -4.00 -1.40
CA PHE A 119 5.27 -4.20 -0.07
C PHE A 119 6.15 -3.46 0.94
N ILE A 120 5.73 -2.26 1.34
CA ILE A 120 6.30 -1.63 2.52
C ILE A 120 5.65 -2.31 3.72
N ILE A 121 6.35 -3.26 4.33
CA ILE A 121 6.00 -3.81 5.63
C ILE A 121 6.87 -3.05 6.63
N PRO A 122 6.37 -1.95 7.24
CA PRO A 122 7.07 -1.37 8.38
C PRO A 122 7.13 -2.47 9.45
N THR A 123 8.33 -2.90 9.80
CA THR A 123 8.49 -3.67 11.05
C THR A 123 8.53 -2.61 12.13
N ILE A 124 7.36 -2.35 12.73
CA ILE A 124 7.24 -1.38 13.82
C ILE A 124 7.94 -2.01 15.03
N THR A 125 9.21 -1.68 15.24
CA THR A 125 9.84 -1.92 16.53
C THR A 125 9.16 -0.98 17.51
N LYS A 126 8.32 -1.53 18.41
CA LYS A 126 7.91 -0.81 19.61
C LYS A 126 9.20 -0.44 20.34
N SER A 127 9.57 0.84 20.33
CA SER A 127 10.47 1.35 21.37
C SER A 127 9.63 1.38 22.64
N GLU A 128 9.94 0.49 23.57
CA GLU A 128 9.50 0.58 24.97
C GLU A 128 10.04 1.86 25.62
#